data_AF-A0A6P0YVG3-F1
#
_entry.id   AF-A0A6P0YVG3-F1
#
_cell.length_a   1.000
_cell.length_b   1.000
_cell.length_c   1.000
_cell.angle_alpha   90.00
_cell.angle_beta   90.00
_cell.angle_gamma   90.00
#
_symmetry.space_group_name_H-M   'P 1'
#
loop_
_entity.id
_entity.type
_entity.pdbx_description
1 polymer ?
#
loop_
_entity_poly.entity_id
_entity_poly.type
_entity_poly.pdbx_seq_one_letter_code
_entity_poly.pdbx_strand_id
1 'polypeptide(L)' 'MANAKRKKSQHAIKMHVKRGDTVQVISGSDKGKVGEITQVFPKLSKVIVDG' A
#
# COMPACT_ATOMS: atom_id res chain seq x y z
N MET A 1 -27.01 -0.41 -28.21
CA MET A 1 -26.71 -1.50 -27.25
C MET A 1 -25.80 -0.94 -26.18
N ALA A 2 -26.32 -0.84 -24.95
CA ALA A 2 -25.79 0.02 -23.89
C ALA A 2 -24.47 -0.50 -23.29
N ASN A 3 -23.52 0.41 -23.12
CA ASN A 3 -22.22 0.21 -22.50
C ASN A 3 -22.41 -0.30 -21.06
N ALA A 4 -22.01 -1.54 -20.81
CA ALA A 4 -22.10 -2.19 -19.51
C ALA A 4 -21.33 -1.35 -18.48
N LYS A 5 -22.08 -0.69 -17.60
CA LYS A 5 -21.58 0.04 -16.43
C LYS A 5 -20.48 -0.78 -15.75
N ARG A 6 -19.22 -0.37 -15.92
CA ARG A 6 -18.09 -0.74 -15.06
C ARG A 6 -18.50 -0.43 -13.63
N LYS A 7 -19.05 -1.41 -12.91
CA LYS A 7 -19.22 -1.34 -11.46
C LYS A 7 -17.81 -1.25 -10.86
N LYS A 8 -17.26 -0.03 -10.76
CA LYS A 8 -16.16 0.24 -9.83
C LYS A 8 -16.67 -0.21 -8.47
N SER A 9 -16.09 -1.29 -7.95
CA SER A 9 -16.25 -1.71 -6.56
C SER A 9 -15.90 -0.52 -5.67
N GLN A 10 -16.93 0.15 -5.12
CA GLN A 10 -16.82 1.45 -4.47
C GLN A 10 -16.02 1.46 -3.15
N HIS A 11 -15.27 0.40 -2.82
CA HIS A 11 -14.49 0.32 -1.58
C HIS A 11 -13.18 -0.46 -1.75
N ALA A 12 -12.47 -0.31 -2.88
CA ALA A 12 -11.07 -0.72 -2.89
C ALA A 12 -10.31 0.21 -1.93
N ILE A 13 -9.84 -0.31 -0.80
CA ILE A 13 -8.96 0.44 0.12
C ILE A 13 -7.77 0.92 -0.69
N LYS A 14 -7.73 2.22 -0.93
CA LYS A 14 -6.65 2.85 -1.69
C LYS A 14 -5.48 3.02 -0.72
N MET A 15 -4.44 2.21 -0.88
CA MET A 15 -3.18 2.43 -0.17
C MET A 15 -2.57 3.77 -0.59
N HIS A 16 -2.01 4.49 0.38
CA HIS A 16 -1.30 5.75 0.17
C HIS A 16 0.14 5.54 -0.33
N VAL A 17 0.63 4.30 -0.31
CA VAL A 17 2.02 3.94 -0.61
C VAL A 17 2.11 2.94 -1.76
N LYS A 18 3.23 2.97 -2.48
CA LYS A 18 3.55 2.11 -3.62
C LYS A 18 4.95 1.51 -3.45
N ARG A 19 5.26 0.51 -4.27
CA ARG A 19 6.61 -0.07 -4.37
C ARG A 19 7.58 1.02 -4.85
N GLY A 20 8.73 1.13 -4.21
CA GLY A 20 9.74 2.14 -4.50
C GLY A 20 9.61 3.43 -3.69
N ASP A 21 8.55 3.58 -2.89
CA ASP A 21 8.44 4.73 -1.99
C ASP A 21 9.35 4.52 -0.78
N THR A 22 10.04 5.58 -0.37
CA THR A 22 10.78 5.63 0.90
C THR A 22 9.84 6.00 2.03
N VAL A 23 9.79 5.17 3.07
CA VAL A 23 8.89 5.36 4.22
C VAL A 23 9.65 5.23 5.54
N GLN A 24 9.09 5.82 6.60
CA GLN A 24 9.62 5.73 7.95
C GLN A 24 8.63 4.99 8.87
N VAL A 25 9.15 4.10 9.72
CA VAL A 25 8.35 3.39 10.71
C VAL A 25 7.96 4.32 11.86
N ILE A 26 6.65 4.47 12.11
CA ILE A 26 6.11 5.41 13.11
C ILE A 26 6.12 4.83 14.54
N SER A 27 5.94 3.52 14.67
CA SER A 27 5.82 2.81 15.95
C SER A 27 6.26 1.35 15.85
N GLY A 28 6.55 0.72 16.99
CA GLY A 28 7.04 -0.66 17.08
C GLY A 28 8.54 -0.75 17.34
N SER A 29 9.09 -1.97 17.29
CA SER A 29 10.51 -2.25 17.56
C SER A 29 11.46 -1.54 16.59
N ASP A 30 11.02 -1.36 15.35
CA ASP A 30 11.79 -0.73 14.27
C ASP A 30 11.47 0.76 14.11
N LYS A 31 10.88 1.41 15.13
CA LYS A 31 10.50 2.83 15.07
C LYS A 31 11.67 3.72 14.65
N GLY A 32 11.41 4.62 13.70
CA GLY A 32 12.37 5.59 13.21
C GLY A 32 13.23 5.09 12.04
N LYS A 33 13.26 3.78 11.77
CA LYS A 33 13.93 3.25 10.58
C LYS A 33 13.27 3.77 9.31
N VAL A 34 14.12 4.10 8.34
CA VAL A 34 13.73 4.58 7.01
C VAL A 34 14.18 3.54 6.00
N GLY A 35 13.29 3.17 5.09
CA GLY A 35 13.57 2.15 4.09
C GLY A 35 12.66 2.26 2.87
N GLU A 36 13.04 1.55 1.80
CA GLU A 36 12.26 1.46 0.56
C GLU A 36 11.25 0.31 0.64
N ILE A 37 10.05 0.52 0.09
CA ILE A 37 9.06 -0.55 -0.02
C ILE A 37 9.43 -1.52 -1.16
N THR A 38 9.73 -2.76 -0.81
CA THR A 38 10.03 -3.83 -1.79
C THR A 38 8.77 -4.46 -2.36
N GLN A 39 7.73 -4.64 -1.53
CA GLN A 39 6.46 -5.26 -1.93
C GLN A 39 5.28 -4.65 -1.18
N VAL A 40 4.13 -4.58 -1.87
CA VAL A 40 2.87 -4.06 -1.33
C VAL A 40 1.79 -5.13 -1.48
N PHE A 41 1.01 -5.35 -0.43
CA PHE A 41 -0.12 -6.27 -0.41
C PHE A 41 -1.43 -5.51 -0.13
N PRO A 42 -2.06 -4.89 -1.16
CA PRO A 42 -3.28 -4.07 -1.00
C PRO A 42 -4.43 -4.78 -0.29
N LYS A 43 -4.59 -6.09 -0.53
CA LYS A 43 -5.65 -6.90 0.08
C LYS A 43 -5.44 -7.16 1.57
N LEU A 44 -4.19 -7.15 2.04
CA LEU A 44 -3.82 -7.45 3.42
C LEU A 44 -3.47 -6.19 4.22
N SER A 45 -3.46 -5.01 3.58
CA SER A 45 -3.00 -3.75 4.18
C SER A 45 -1.60 -3.85 4.79
N LYS A 46 -0.71 -4.62 4.15
CA LYS A 46 0.68 -4.85 4.59
C LYS A 46 1.67 -4.47 3.50
N VAL A 47 2.86 -4.07 3.92
CA VAL A 47 4.00 -3.74 3.06
C VAL A 47 5.28 -4.36 3.64
N ILE A 48 6.23 -4.67 2.77
CA ILE A 48 7.59 -5.10 3.15
C ILE A 48 8.53 -3.94 2.85
N VAL A 49 9.30 -3.54 3.85
CA VAL A 49 10.27 -2.43 3.78
C VAL A 49 11.67 -3.01 3.98
N ASP A 50 12.64 -2.54 3.21
CA ASP A 50 14.05 -2.91 3.36
C ASP A 50 14.72 -2.00 4.39
N GLY A 51 15.17 -2.54 5.54
CA GLY A 51 15.80 -1.79 6.64
C GLY A 51 15.70 -2.39 8.05
#